data_AF-A0A927B460-F1
#
_entry.id   AF-A0A927B460-F1
#
_cell.length_a   1.000
_cell.length_b   1.000
_cell.length_c   1.000
_cell.angle_alpha   90.00
_cell.angle_beta   90.00
_cell.angle_gamma   90.00
#
_symmetry.space_group_name_H-M   'P 1'
#
loop_
_entity.id
_entity.type
_entity.pdbx_description
1 polymer ?
#
loop_
_entity_poly.entity_id
_entity_poly.type
_entity_poly.pdbx_seq_one_letter_code
_entity_poly.pdbx_strand_id
1 'polypeptide(L)'
;MDFHDTVVQRIMAYGDQWKMLHMLNTSRTGKLTEAELVEMGIDCHDDTVQLLVDDGLVEYDPQHEVYRLNRTTRKMLNTFLVAMGSTDTKEIHINMPSCFVIMPFSKLWSTVVYEEIIKAAIEDANLTCIRGDMIPRVGKLANNVAVQIQEVGLIVAEISENNPNVFYELGIADSLGKDVFLLYDKTQEANLPADIQGAHYYAYNRSNRRQSREYIRQELEKWKAENKVDNVLKYCRA
;
A
#
# COMPACT_ATOMS: atom_id res chain seq x y z
N MET A 1 -18.52 -24.54 -1.20
CA MET A 1 -17.79 -23.30 -1.52
C MET A 1 -18.22 -22.32 -0.45
N ASP A 2 -17.29 -21.99 0.44
CA ASP A 2 -17.59 -21.27 1.67
C ASP A 2 -17.86 -19.79 1.37
N PHE A 3 -18.89 -19.21 1.98
CA PHE A 3 -19.29 -17.82 1.73
C PHE A 3 -18.15 -16.83 2.07
N HIS A 4 -17.31 -17.22 3.03
CA HIS A 4 -16.13 -16.47 3.44
C HIS A 4 -15.07 -16.40 2.33
N ASP A 5 -14.79 -17.54 1.66
CA ASP A 5 -13.81 -17.60 0.56
C ASP A 5 -14.24 -16.71 -0.62
N THR A 6 -15.54 -16.70 -0.94
CA THR A 6 -16.07 -15.89 -2.05
C THR A 6 -15.99 -14.38 -1.78
N VAL A 7 -16.15 -13.96 -0.53
CA VAL A 7 -16.01 -12.53 -0.15
C VAL A 7 -14.55 -12.10 -0.17
N VAL A 8 -13.64 -12.94 0.36
CA VAL A 8 -12.20 -12.67 0.35
C VAL A 8 -11.65 -12.61 -1.08
N GLN A 9 -12.03 -13.55 -1.95
CA GLN A 9 -11.67 -13.54 -3.37
C GLN A 9 -12.14 -12.26 -4.07
N ARG A 10 -13.38 -11.80 -3.80
CA ARG A 10 -13.89 -10.55 -4.37
C ARG A 10 -13.13 -9.31 -3.88
N ILE A 11 -12.77 -9.26 -2.60
CA ILE A 11 -11.99 -8.13 -2.05
C ILE A 11 -10.59 -8.10 -2.66
N MET A 12 -9.94 -9.27 -2.80
CA MET A 12 -8.66 -9.40 -3.49
C MET A 12 -8.78 -8.93 -4.96
N ALA A 13 -9.82 -9.37 -5.67
CA ALA A 13 -10.10 -8.95 -7.04
C ALA A 13 -10.30 -7.42 -7.16
N TYR A 14 -11.00 -6.77 -6.21
CA TYR A 14 -11.15 -5.31 -6.23
C TYR A 14 -9.84 -4.55 -5.99
N GLY A 15 -9.00 -5.06 -5.09
CA GLY A 15 -7.67 -4.49 -4.84
C GLY A 15 -6.80 -4.56 -6.09
N ASP A 16 -6.79 -5.72 -6.77
CA ASP A 16 -6.00 -5.92 -7.98
C ASP A 16 -6.56 -5.16 -9.18
N GLN A 17 -7.89 -5.05 -9.32
CA GLN A 17 -8.52 -4.18 -10.31
C GLN A 17 -8.11 -2.72 -10.11
N TRP A 18 -8.14 -2.21 -8.88
CA TRP A 18 -7.72 -0.85 -8.57
C TRP A 18 -6.23 -0.62 -8.86
N LYS A 19 -5.37 -1.55 -8.43
CA LYS A 19 -3.93 -1.54 -8.74
C LYS A 19 -3.71 -1.51 -10.26
N MET A 20 -4.40 -2.35 -11.02
CA MET A 20 -4.30 -2.39 -12.48
C MET A 20 -4.70 -1.06 -13.13
N LEU A 21 -5.84 -0.48 -12.74
CA LEU A 21 -6.29 0.82 -13.25
C LEU A 21 -5.27 1.92 -12.94
N HIS A 22 -4.73 1.94 -11.72
CA HIS A 22 -3.70 2.89 -11.32
C HIS A 22 -2.43 2.72 -12.16
N MET A 23 -1.98 1.47 -12.35
CA MET A 23 -0.78 1.17 -13.10
C MET A 23 -0.91 1.50 -14.58
N LEU A 24 -2.02 1.16 -15.22
CA LEU A 24 -2.27 1.50 -16.63
C LEU A 24 -2.49 3.01 -16.85
N ASN A 25 -2.95 3.75 -15.83
CA ASN A 25 -3.08 5.20 -15.91
C ASN A 25 -1.73 5.91 -15.82
N THR A 26 -0.80 5.33 -15.08
CA THR A 26 0.43 6.01 -14.68
C THR A 26 1.69 5.45 -15.38
N SER A 27 1.58 4.32 -16.08
CA SER A 27 2.68 3.71 -16.86
C SER A 27 3.15 4.57 -18.04
N ARG A 28 4.44 4.44 -18.38
CA ARG A 28 5.13 5.20 -19.44
C ARG A 28 4.43 5.17 -20.79
N THR A 29 4.06 3.97 -21.19
CA THR A 29 3.50 3.64 -22.50
C THR A 29 1.97 3.75 -22.49
N GLY A 30 1.37 3.85 -21.31
CA GLY A 30 -0.08 3.71 -21.11
C GLY A 30 -0.60 2.32 -21.49
N LYS A 31 0.31 1.32 -21.57
CA LYS A 31 0.04 -0.06 -21.95
C LYS A 31 0.94 -1.00 -21.14
N LEU A 32 0.41 -2.13 -20.69
CA LEU A 32 1.18 -3.15 -19.95
C LEU A 32 0.83 -4.54 -20.48
N THR A 33 1.82 -5.41 -20.57
CA THR A 33 1.64 -6.84 -20.87
C THR A 33 1.10 -7.59 -19.66
N GLU A 34 0.54 -8.79 -19.87
CA GLU A 34 0.13 -9.67 -18.77
C GLU A 34 1.31 -10.01 -17.85
N ALA A 35 2.48 -10.31 -18.43
CA ALA A 35 3.68 -10.60 -17.67
C ALA A 35 4.08 -9.44 -16.75
N GLU A 36 4.03 -8.20 -17.25
CA GLU A 36 4.30 -7.01 -16.43
C GLU A 36 3.28 -6.84 -15.30
N LEU A 37 1.98 -7.10 -15.56
CA LEU A 37 0.94 -7.00 -14.54
C LEU A 37 1.11 -8.08 -13.45
N VAL A 38 1.40 -9.32 -13.83
CA VAL A 38 1.69 -10.41 -12.89
C VAL A 38 2.95 -10.12 -12.07
N GLU A 39 3.99 -9.55 -12.69
CA GLU A 39 5.20 -9.10 -11.97
C GLU A 39 4.90 -7.97 -10.98
N MET A 40 3.91 -7.13 -11.25
CA MET A 40 3.38 -6.11 -10.33
C MET A 40 2.52 -6.70 -9.20
N GLY A 41 2.31 -8.02 -9.18
CA GLY A 41 1.45 -8.69 -8.20
C GLY A 41 -0.04 -8.51 -8.45
N ILE A 42 -0.43 -8.20 -9.69
CA ILE A 42 -1.84 -8.15 -10.11
C ILE A 42 -2.21 -9.51 -10.67
N ASP A 43 -3.19 -10.18 -10.07
CA ASP A 43 -3.74 -11.40 -10.65
C ASP A 43 -4.44 -11.09 -11.98
N CYS A 44 -4.08 -11.81 -13.04
CA CYS A 44 -4.65 -11.64 -14.37
C CYS A 44 -5.76 -12.66 -14.69
N HIS A 45 -6.30 -13.34 -13.68
CA HIS A 45 -7.43 -14.26 -13.82
C HIS A 45 -8.77 -13.56 -14.18
N ASP A 46 -9.73 -14.39 -14.59
CA ASP A 46 -11.04 -13.98 -15.14
C ASP A 46 -11.84 -13.06 -14.19
N ASP A 47 -11.65 -13.17 -12.88
CA ASP A 47 -12.35 -12.36 -11.88
C ASP A 47 -11.70 -10.98 -11.63
N THR A 48 -10.52 -10.72 -12.18
CA THR A 48 -9.82 -9.45 -12.02
C THR A 48 -9.78 -8.66 -13.33
N VAL A 49 -9.07 -9.16 -14.34
CA VAL A 49 -8.79 -8.39 -15.57
C VAL A 49 -9.94 -8.50 -16.56
N GLN A 50 -10.54 -9.69 -16.69
CA GLN A 50 -11.60 -9.91 -17.68
C GLN A 50 -12.84 -9.06 -17.38
N LEU A 51 -13.19 -8.84 -16.10
CA LEU A 51 -14.26 -7.92 -15.71
C LEU A 51 -14.01 -6.49 -16.20
N LEU A 52 -12.79 -5.97 -16.03
CA LEU A 52 -12.44 -4.62 -16.50
C LEU A 52 -12.48 -4.52 -18.03
N VAL A 53 -12.17 -5.62 -18.74
CA VAL A 53 -12.25 -5.71 -20.19
C VAL A 53 -13.70 -5.78 -20.67
N ASP A 54 -14.51 -6.63 -20.06
CA ASP A 54 -15.93 -6.83 -20.39
C ASP A 54 -16.76 -5.56 -20.17
N ASP A 55 -16.45 -4.81 -19.10
CA ASP A 55 -17.08 -3.52 -18.80
C ASP A 55 -16.55 -2.37 -19.69
N GLY A 56 -15.56 -2.63 -20.54
CA GLY A 56 -14.97 -1.66 -21.47
C GLY A 56 -14.10 -0.59 -20.80
N LEU A 57 -13.65 -0.82 -19.56
CA LEU A 57 -12.76 0.07 -18.82
C LEU A 57 -11.31 -0.09 -19.31
N VAL A 58 -10.92 -1.34 -19.57
CA VAL A 58 -9.62 -1.75 -20.10
C VAL A 58 -9.82 -2.38 -21.49
N GLU A 59 -8.90 -2.12 -22.40
CA GLU A 59 -8.87 -2.69 -23.74
C GLU A 59 -7.66 -3.64 -23.84
N TYR A 60 -7.87 -4.86 -24.31
CA TYR A 60 -6.81 -5.82 -24.61
C TYR A 60 -6.52 -5.85 -26.12
N ASP A 61 -5.25 -5.70 -26.50
CA ASP A 61 -4.76 -5.83 -27.87
C ASP A 61 -4.11 -7.21 -28.05
N PRO A 62 -4.80 -8.18 -28.68
CA PRO A 62 -4.29 -9.55 -28.82
C PRO A 62 -3.12 -9.67 -29.80
N GLN A 63 -2.85 -8.66 -30.64
CA GLN A 63 -1.71 -8.72 -31.57
C GLN A 63 -0.38 -8.44 -30.87
N HIS A 64 -0.43 -7.63 -29.81
CA HIS A 64 0.74 -7.20 -29.05
C HIS A 64 0.71 -7.70 -27.60
N GLU A 65 -0.33 -8.42 -27.21
CA GLU A 65 -0.57 -8.96 -25.86
C GLU A 65 -0.48 -7.89 -24.76
N VAL A 66 -1.09 -6.73 -25.00
CA VAL A 66 -1.07 -5.59 -24.07
C VAL A 66 -2.47 -5.11 -23.67
N TYR A 67 -2.59 -4.74 -22.41
CA TYR A 67 -3.73 -4.05 -21.82
C TYR A 67 -3.51 -2.55 -21.85
N ARG A 68 -4.58 -1.77 -22.07
CA ARG A 68 -4.56 -0.30 -22.00
C ARG A 68 -5.88 0.23 -21.49
N LEU A 69 -5.87 1.40 -20.83
CA LEU A 69 -7.14 2.05 -20.47
C LEU A 69 -7.88 2.55 -21.72
N ASN A 70 -9.20 2.37 -21.71
CA ASN A 70 -10.08 3.10 -22.60
C ASN A 70 -9.88 4.62 -22.43
N ARG A 71 -10.08 5.37 -23.52
CA ARG A 71 -9.88 6.84 -23.54
C ARG A 71 -10.73 7.56 -22.49
N THR A 72 -11.97 7.15 -22.29
CA THR A 72 -12.89 7.77 -21.33
C THR A 72 -12.46 7.45 -19.90
N THR A 73 -12.12 6.19 -19.61
CA THR A 73 -11.59 5.75 -18.32
C THR A 73 -10.33 6.51 -17.94
N ARG A 74 -9.38 6.67 -18.87
CA ARG A 74 -8.16 7.46 -18.62
C ARG A 74 -8.46 8.93 -18.31
N LYS A 75 -9.40 9.55 -19.02
CA LYS A 75 -9.81 10.95 -18.71
C LYS A 75 -10.47 11.05 -17.33
N MET A 76 -11.33 10.09 -17.01
CA MET A 76 -11.99 10.00 -15.72
C MET A 76 -10.96 9.87 -14.58
N LEU A 77 -10.03 8.91 -14.67
CA LEU A 77 -8.99 8.70 -13.67
C LEU A 77 -8.11 9.93 -13.48
N ASN A 78 -7.75 10.63 -14.56
CA ASN A 78 -6.99 11.89 -14.46
C ASN A 78 -7.79 13.08 -13.89
N THR A 79 -9.08 12.91 -13.58
CA THR A 79 -9.90 13.91 -12.91
C THR A 79 -9.92 13.69 -11.39
N PHE A 80 -9.76 12.44 -10.93
CA PHE A 80 -9.86 12.10 -9.52
C PHE A 80 -8.49 12.09 -8.85
N LEU A 81 -8.36 12.83 -7.74
CA LEU A 81 -7.11 12.98 -7.00
C LEU A 81 -6.46 11.63 -6.62
N VAL A 82 -7.27 10.65 -6.22
CA VAL A 82 -6.83 9.32 -5.77
C VAL A 82 -6.29 8.48 -6.95
N ALA A 83 -6.73 8.77 -8.17
CA ALA A 83 -6.27 8.12 -9.40
C ALA A 83 -5.14 8.89 -10.11
N MET A 84 -4.85 10.10 -9.65
CA MET A 84 -3.68 10.85 -10.11
C MET A 84 -2.44 10.39 -9.32
N GLY A 85 -1.44 9.86 -10.02
CA GLY A 85 -0.07 9.94 -9.52
C GLY A 85 0.37 11.40 -9.47
N SER A 86 1.37 11.76 -8.66
CA SER A 86 1.93 13.13 -8.66
C SER A 86 2.31 13.56 -10.08
N THR A 87 1.93 14.77 -10.49
CA THR A 87 2.39 15.33 -11.78
C THR A 87 3.92 15.45 -11.86
N ASP A 88 4.60 15.41 -10.72
CA ASP A 88 6.06 15.57 -10.62
C ASP A 88 6.82 14.24 -10.41
N THR A 89 6.14 13.12 -10.18
CA THR A 89 6.81 11.81 -10.08
C THR A 89 7.12 11.30 -11.49
N LYS A 90 8.36 11.53 -11.93
CA LYS A 90 8.91 11.02 -13.18
C LYS A 90 9.07 9.51 -13.20
N GLU A 91 9.02 8.84 -12.04
CA GLU A 91 9.21 7.41 -11.89
C GLU A 91 8.21 6.85 -10.87
N ILE A 92 7.65 5.69 -11.17
CA ILE A 92 6.75 4.94 -10.32
C ILE A 92 7.48 3.66 -9.98
N HIS A 93 7.62 3.44 -8.69
CA HIS A 93 8.26 2.27 -8.15
C HIS A 93 7.19 1.36 -7.56
N ILE A 94 7.22 0.11 -7.97
CA ILE A 94 6.29 -0.93 -7.50
C ILE A 94 7.12 -1.97 -6.78
N ASN A 95 6.55 -2.54 -5.71
CA ASN A 95 7.23 -3.53 -4.90
C ASN A 95 8.58 -3.01 -4.38
N MET A 96 8.64 -1.72 -4.06
CA MET A 96 9.79 -1.18 -3.33
C MET A 96 9.89 -1.93 -2.01
N PRO A 97 11.06 -2.46 -1.65
CA PRO A 97 11.32 -2.98 -0.31
C PRO A 97 11.41 -1.78 0.63
N SER A 98 10.28 -1.11 0.85
CA SER A 98 10.15 0.10 1.64
C SER A 98 8.84 0.10 2.41
N CYS A 99 8.92 0.64 3.62
CA CYS A 99 7.80 0.81 4.52
C CYS A 99 7.62 2.30 4.83
N PHE A 100 6.39 2.78 4.73
CA PHE A 100 6.02 4.10 5.22
C PHE A 100 5.41 4.00 6.61
N VAL A 101 6.07 4.61 7.60
CA VAL A 101 5.65 4.54 9.00
C VAL A 101 4.73 5.70 9.34
N ILE A 102 3.48 5.35 9.68
CA ILE A 102 2.44 6.25 10.18
C ILE A 102 2.32 5.99 11.68
N MET A 103 2.59 7.00 12.52
CA MET A 103 2.46 6.87 13.97
C MET A 103 2.28 8.23 14.63
N PRO A 104 1.84 8.31 15.90
CA PRO A 104 1.71 9.58 16.60
C PRO A 104 3.09 10.14 17.03
N PHE A 105 3.88 10.65 16.08
CA PHE A 105 5.27 11.08 16.29
C PHE A 105 5.48 12.16 17.37
N SER A 106 4.43 12.91 17.74
CA SER A 106 4.50 13.94 18.78
C SER A 106 4.48 13.42 20.22
N LYS A 107 4.30 12.10 20.43
CA LYS A 107 4.25 11.52 21.78
C LYS A 107 5.65 11.25 22.31
N LEU A 108 5.82 11.39 23.63
CA LEU A 108 7.11 11.18 24.32
C LEU A 108 7.70 9.79 24.08
N TRP A 109 6.84 8.77 23.97
CA TRP A 109 7.25 7.39 23.75
C TRP A 109 7.62 7.09 22.29
N SER A 110 7.21 7.95 21.34
CA SER A 110 7.26 7.66 19.90
C SER A 110 8.67 7.49 19.39
N THR A 111 9.62 8.31 19.83
CA THR A 111 11.03 8.20 19.39
C THR A 111 11.61 6.82 19.71
N VAL A 112 11.36 6.32 20.92
CA VAL A 112 11.88 5.03 21.37
C VAL A 112 11.21 3.88 20.61
N VAL A 113 9.89 3.92 20.48
CA VAL A 113 9.15 2.89 19.73
C VAL A 113 9.56 2.88 18.26
N TYR A 114 9.69 4.06 17.65
CA TYR A 114 10.13 4.20 16.27
C TYR A 114 11.54 3.63 16.07
N GLU A 115 12.54 4.16 16.77
CA GLU A 115 13.94 3.79 16.51
C GLU A 115 14.27 2.36 16.96
N GLU A 116 13.81 1.92 18.14
CA GLU A 116 14.25 0.65 18.73
C GLU A 116 13.39 -0.56 18.35
N ILE A 117 12.15 -0.34 17.92
CA ILE A 117 11.21 -1.41 17.58
C ILE A 117 10.90 -1.38 16.09
N ILE A 118 10.22 -0.32 15.62
CA ILE A 118 9.62 -0.28 14.28
C ILE A 118 10.70 -0.21 13.19
N LYS A 119 11.48 0.87 13.19
CA LYS A 119 12.53 1.10 12.20
C LYS A 119 13.57 -0.01 12.23
N ALA A 120 14.03 -0.40 13.42
CA ALA A 120 14.98 -1.48 13.57
C ALA A 120 14.45 -2.82 13.03
N ALA A 121 13.17 -3.15 13.23
CA ALA A 121 12.58 -4.36 12.65
C ALA A 121 12.45 -4.29 11.12
N ILE A 122 12.05 -3.13 10.59
CA ILE A 122 11.96 -2.88 9.14
C ILE A 122 13.32 -3.02 8.47
N GLU A 123 14.35 -2.38 9.03
CA GLU A 123 15.71 -2.41 8.49
C GLU A 123 16.33 -3.82 8.60
N ASP A 124 16.10 -4.53 9.72
CA ASP A 124 16.54 -5.93 9.87
C ASP A 124 15.86 -6.89 8.87
N ALA A 125 14.62 -6.59 8.46
CA ALA A 125 13.91 -7.33 7.42
C ALA A 125 14.38 -6.97 5.99
N ASN A 126 15.45 -6.17 5.86
CA ASN A 126 15.97 -5.64 4.61
C ASN A 126 14.93 -4.84 3.83
N LEU A 127 14.18 -3.98 4.53
CA LEU A 127 13.26 -3.00 3.98
C LEU A 127 13.74 -1.59 4.34
N THR A 128 13.46 -0.62 3.49
CA THR A 128 13.78 0.80 3.69
C THR A 128 12.71 1.44 4.57
N CYS A 129 13.08 2.00 5.71
CA CYS A 129 12.13 2.67 6.60
C CYS A 129 12.00 4.15 6.25
N ILE A 130 10.81 4.58 5.82
CA ILE A 130 10.47 5.97 5.54
C ILE A 130 9.59 6.49 6.67
N ARG A 131 9.99 7.60 7.28
CA ARG A 131 9.30 8.23 8.41
C ARG A 131 8.25 9.22 7.94
N GLY A 132 6.98 9.07 8.37
CA GLY A 132 5.88 9.87 7.83
C GLY A 132 5.85 11.36 8.21
N ASP A 133 6.50 11.78 9.30
CA ASP A 133 6.58 13.19 9.70
C ASP A 133 7.72 13.98 9.03
N MET A 134 8.64 13.32 8.32
CA MET A 134 9.76 13.95 7.63
C MET A 134 9.38 14.60 6.29
N ILE A 135 8.14 14.41 5.83
CA ILE A 135 7.66 14.94 4.55
C ILE A 135 7.34 16.44 4.69
N PRO A 136 7.89 17.31 3.82
CA PRO A 136 7.52 18.72 3.76
C PRO A 136 6.00 18.90 3.60
N ARG A 137 5.37 19.47 4.62
CA ARG A 137 3.93 19.76 4.65
C ARG A 137 3.64 21.10 3.98
N VAL A 138 3.98 21.23 2.70
CA VAL A 138 3.77 22.45 1.90
C VAL A 138 2.67 22.22 0.86
N GLY A 139 1.73 23.15 0.72
CA GLY A 139 0.59 23.01 -0.19
C GLY A 139 -0.54 22.13 0.36
N LYS A 140 -1.22 21.35 -0.52
CA LYS A 140 -2.27 20.42 -0.09
C LYS A 140 -1.62 19.18 0.56
N LEU A 141 -1.60 19.14 1.89
CA LEU A 141 -1.03 18.05 2.69
C LEU A 141 -1.44 16.65 2.20
N ALA A 142 -2.72 16.49 1.83
CA ALA A 142 -3.27 15.26 1.30
C ALA A 142 -2.51 14.73 0.07
N ASN A 143 -2.06 15.63 -0.82
CA ASN A 143 -1.37 15.25 -2.04
C ASN A 143 0.04 14.73 -1.72
N ASN A 144 0.79 15.42 -0.85
CA ASN A 144 2.17 15.02 -0.54
C ASN A 144 2.21 13.67 0.19
N VAL A 145 1.25 13.43 1.09
CA VAL A 145 1.13 12.16 1.79
C VAL A 145 0.64 11.05 0.86
N ALA A 146 -0.36 11.31 0.02
CA ALA A 146 -0.86 10.33 -0.94
C ALA A 146 0.23 9.85 -1.91
N VAL A 147 1.10 10.75 -2.38
CA VAL A 147 2.21 10.39 -3.29
C VAL A 147 3.20 9.46 -2.60
N GLN A 148 3.55 9.73 -1.35
CA GLN A 148 4.48 8.87 -0.60
C GLN A 148 3.85 7.50 -0.28
N ILE A 149 2.57 7.48 0.08
CA ILE A 149 1.80 6.25 0.25
C ILE A 149 1.75 5.45 -1.06
N GLN A 150 1.60 6.11 -2.21
CA GLN A 150 1.61 5.48 -3.53
C GLN A 150 2.97 4.84 -3.87
N GLU A 151 4.09 5.44 -3.46
CA GLU A 151 5.45 4.97 -3.83
C GLU A 151 5.96 3.80 -2.99
N VAL A 152 5.44 3.60 -1.78
CA VAL A 152 5.92 2.53 -0.90
C VAL A 152 5.25 1.18 -1.14
N GLY A 153 5.94 0.11 -0.77
CA GLY A 153 5.41 -1.25 -0.81
C GLY A 153 4.42 -1.53 0.34
N LEU A 154 4.76 -1.10 1.56
CA LEU A 154 3.97 -1.37 2.77
C LEU A 154 3.71 -0.12 3.60
N ILE A 155 2.51 -0.01 4.15
CA ILE A 155 2.21 0.95 5.21
C ILE A 155 2.38 0.27 6.56
N VAL A 156 3.17 0.84 7.46
CA VAL A 156 3.29 0.38 8.84
C VAL A 156 2.64 1.43 9.74
N ALA A 157 1.48 1.11 10.31
CA ALA A 157 0.68 2.07 11.05
C ALA A 157 0.58 1.70 12.53
N GLU A 158 1.12 2.54 13.40
CA GLU A 158 1.02 2.41 14.86
C GLU A 158 -0.27 3.08 15.35
N ILE A 159 -1.19 2.28 15.86
CA ILE A 159 -2.58 2.68 16.17
C ILE A 159 -2.93 2.54 17.66
N SER A 160 -1.94 2.38 18.55
CA SER A 160 -2.19 2.24 20.00
C SER A 160 -3.01 3.37 20.61
N GLU A 161 -2.93 4.57 20.02
CA GLU A 161 -3.71 5.72 20.45
C GLU A 161 -4.65 6.19 19.33
N ASN A 162 -5.80 6.73 19.73
CA ASN A 162 -6.74 7.36 18.80
C ASN A 162 -6.16 8.70 18.32
N ASN A 163 -5.35 8.64 17.27
CA ASN A 163 -4.71 9.79 16.66
C ASN A 163 -5.40 10.11 15.31
N PRO A 164 -6.07 11.28 15.18
CA PRO A 164 -6.77 11.64 13.94
C PRO A 164 -5.87 11.69 12.70
N ASN A 165 -4.59 12.06 12.84
CA ASN A 165 -3.68 12.10 11.71
C ASN A 165 -3.33 10.68 11.24
N VAL A 166 -3.09 9.76 12.18
CA VAL A 166 -2.81 8.35 11.85
C VAL A 166 -3.99 7.76 11.08
N PHE A 167 -5.22 7.96 11.54
CA PHE A 167 -6.40 7.44 10.86
C PHE A 167 -6.67 8.11 9.52
N TYR A 168 -6.39 9.41 9.39
CA TYR A 168 -6.50 10.11 8.11
C TYR A 168 -5.54 9.53 7.07
N GLU A 169 -4.27 9.32 7.42
CA GLU A 169 -3.25 8.76 6.53
C GLU A 169 -3.54 7.27 6.24
N LEU A 170 -4.01 6.52 7.23
CA LEU A 170 -4.46 5.13 7.08
C LEU A 170 -5.65 5.02 6.11
N GLY A 171 -6.64 5.91 6.21
CA GLY A 171 -7.79 5.91 5.30
C GLY A 171 -7.41 6.21 3.86
N ILE A 172 -6.38 7.05 3.63
CA ILE A 172 -5.82 7.28 2.29
C ILE A 172 -5.15 6.00 1.77
N ALA A 173 -4.36 5.31 2.60
CA ALA A 173 -3.71 4.05 2.23
C ALA A 173 -4.73 2.96 1.86
N ASP A 174 -5.76 2.80 2.69
CA ASP A 174 -6.85 1.85 2.46
C ASP A 174 -7.60 2.16 1.16
N SER A 175 -7.93 3.44 0.91
CA SER A 175 -8.57 3.89 -0.33
C SER A 175 -7.70 3.68 -1.58
N LEU A 176 -6.39 3.53 -1.41
CA LEU A 176 -5.43 3.25 -2.48
C LEU A 176 -5.16 1.76 -2.66
N GLY A 177 -5.78 0.88 -1.87
CA GLY A 177 -5.55 -0.56 -1.91
C GLY A 177 -4.12 -0.95 -1.51
N LYS A 178 -3.47 -0.14 -0.66
CA LYS A 178 -2.14 -0.43 -0.15
C LYS A 178 -2.21 -1.44 0.98
N ASP A 179 -1.24 -2.35 1.01
CA ASP A 179 -1.08 -3.25 2.14
C ASP A 179 -0.76 -2.46 3.40
N VAL A 180 -1.40 -2.85 4.51
CA VAL A 180 -1.23 -2.20 5.81
C VAL A 180 -0.85 -3.21 6.88
N PHE A 181 0.27 -2.93 7.54
CA PHE A 181 0.76 -3.60 8.73
C PHE A 181 0.37 -2.78 9.97
N LEU A 182 -0.75 -3.14 10.60
CA LEU A 182 -1.26 -2.44 11.77
C LEU A 182 -0.54 -2.90 13.05
N LEU A 183 0.17 -2.00 13.70
CA LEU A 183 0.86 -2.22 14.97
C LEU A 183 0.01 -1.75 16.14
N TYR A 184 0.00 -2.55 17.20
CA TYR A 184 -0.72 -2.23 18.43
C TYR A 184 0.08 -2.61 19.67
N ASP A 185 0.21 -1.69 20.62
CA ASP A 185 0.85 -1.95 21.91
C ASP A 185 -0.10 -2.71 22.83
N LYS A 186 0.18 -3.99 23.05
CA LYS A 186 -0.63 -4.87 23.91
C LYS A 186 -0.61 -4.49 25.40
N THR A 187 0.19 -3.49 25.78
CA THR A 187 0.17 -2.93 27.15
C THR A 187 -0.88 -1.83 27.31
N GLN A 188 -1.50 -1.36 26.22
CA GLN A 188 -2.62 -0.43 26.23
C GLN A 188 -3.95 -1.21 26.23
N GLU A 189 -5.05 -0.54 26.61
CA GLU A 189 -6.39 -1.07 26.35
C GLU A 189 -6.79 -0.80 24.90
N ALA A 190 -7.45 -1.76 24.27
CA ALA A 190 -7.82 -1.67 22.86
C ALA A 190 -9.03 -0.75 22.71
N ASN A 191 -8.78 0.55 22.55
CA ASN A 191 -9.82 1.54 22.24
C ASN A 191 -9.70 1.97 20.78
N LEU A 192 -9.92 1.02 19.88
CA LEU A 192 -9.84 1.22 18.43
C LEU A 192 -11.24 1.49 17.84
N PRO A 193 -11.36 2.35 16.81
CA PRO A 193 -12.61 2.56 16.08
C PRO A 193 -13.21 1.24 15.58
N ALA A 194 -14.54 1.14 15.59
CA ALA A 194 -15.26 -0.06 15.18
C ALA A 194 -14.87 -0.54 13.76
N ASP A 195 -14.62 0.40 12.85
CA ASP A 195 -14.26 0.14 11.46
C ASP A 195 -12.96 -0.66 11.30
N ILE A 196 -12.04 -0.59 12.26
CA ILE A 196 -10.81 -1.36 12.22
C ILE A 196 -10.83 -2.58 13.13
N GLN A 197 -11.77 -2.73 14.07
CA GLN A 197 -11.78 -3.79 15.11
C GLN A 197 -11.69 -5.24 14.57
N GLY A 198 -12.10 -5.49 13.33
CA GLY A 198 -12.00 -6.79 12.67
C GLY A 198 -10.71 -7.03 11.86
N ALA A 199 -9.83 -6.02 11.76
CA ALA A 199 -8.58 -6.13 11.03
C ALA A 199 -7.55 -7.02 11.77
N HIS A 200 -6.58 -7.54 11.02
CA HIS A 200 -5.44 -8.23 11.62
C HIS A 200 -4.46 -7.20 12.23
N TYR A 201 -4.02 -7.44 13.45
CA TYR A 201 -3.10 -6.56 14.18
C TYR A 201 -1.87 -7.30 14.64
N TYR A 202 -0.74 -6.60 14.60
CA TYR A 202 0.55 -7.08 15.07
C TYR A 202 0.83 -6.46 16.44
N ALA A 203 0.60 -7.26 17.47
CA ALA A 203 0.76 -6.85 18.85
C ALA A 203 2.24 -6.77 19.26
N TYR A 204 2.65 -5.64 19.85
CA TYR A 204 3.99 -5.43 20.40
C TYR A 204 3.92 -4.96 21.87
N ASN A 205 5.04 -4.95 22.59
CA ASN A 205 5.12 -4.49 23.98
C ASN A 205 6.31 -3.56 24.19
N ARG A 206 6.03 -2.32 24.61
CA ARG A 206 7.04 -1.26 24.81
C ARG A 206 8.09 -1.59 25.88
N SER A 207 7.74 -2.41 26.87
CA SER A 207 8.66 -2.87 27.93
C SER A 207 9.56 -4.01 27.47
N ASN A 208 9.14 -4.83 26.48
CA ASN A 208 9.96 -5.89 25.90
C ASN A 208 10.28 -5.61 24.42
N ARG A 209 11.16 -4.62 24.22
CA ARG A 209 11.51 -4.09 22.90
C ARG A 209 12.19 -5.13 22.01
N ARG A 210 13.10 -5.93 22.58
CA ARG A 210 13.83 -6.97 21.83
C ARG A 210 12.89 -8.02 21.26
N GLN A 211 11.98 -8.54 22.09
CA GLN A 211 11.00 -9.52 21.62
C GLN A 211 10.04 -8.90 20.59
N SER A 212 9.61 -7.66 20.81
CA SER A 212 8.73 -6.93 19.91
C SER A 212 9.35 -6.71 18.53
N ARG A 213 10.60 -6.23 18.49
CA ARG A 213 11.39 -6.05 17.26
C ARG A 213 11.51 -7.37 16.51
N GLU A 214 11.89 -8.44 17.21
CA GLU A 214 12.08 -9.75 16.60
C GLU A 214 10.78 -10.31 16.00
N TYR A 215 9.66 -10.17 16.71
CA TYR A 215 8.35 -10.57 16.21
C TYR A 215 7.96 -9.77 14.97
N ILE A 216 8.04 -8.43 15.02
CA ILE A 216 7.69 -7.58 13.88
C ILE A 216 8.59 -7.88 12.68
N ARG A 217 9.90 -8.09 12.89
CA ARG A 217 10.85 -8.46 11.84
C ARG A 217 10.40 -9.75 11.12
N GLN A 218 10.07 -10.80 11.87
CA GLN A 218 9.63 -12.08 11.30
C GLN A 218 8.33 -11.93 10.49
N GLU A 219 7.38 -11.15 10.97
CA GLU A 219 6.12 -10.91 10.26
C GLU A 219 6.31 -10.05 8.99
N LEU A 220 7.23 -9.08 9.02
CA LEU A 220 7.63 -8.31 7.84
C LEU A 220 8.34 -9.20 6.81
N GLU A 221 9.19 -10.14 7.24
CA GLU A 221 9.84 -11.10 6.34
C GLU A 221 8.83 -12.05 5.68
N LYS A 222 7.79 -12.48 6.40
CA LYS A 222 6.68 -13.26 5.83
C LYS A 222 5.93 -12.46 4.77
N TRP A 223 5.49 -11.25 5.13
CA TRP A 223 4.80 -10.35 4.18
C TRP A 223 5.66 -10.11 2.94
N LYS A 224 6.97 -9.85 3.12
CA LYS A 224 7.93 -9.64 2.04
C LYS A 224 8.02 -10.84 1.10
N ALA A 225 8.09 -12.05 1.65
CA ALA A 225 8.16 -13.29 0.89
C ALA A 225 6.86 -13.57 0.10
N GLU A 226 5.70 -13.31 0.70
CA GLU A 226 4.39 -13.49 0.07
C GLU A 226 4.17 -12.49 -1.08
N ASN A 227 4.64 -11.24 -0.92
CA ASN A 227 4.44 -10.15 -1.88
C ASN A 227 5.60 -9.92 -2.87
N LYS A 228 6.64 -10.78 -2.85
CA LYS A 228 7.77 -10.75 -3.81
C LYS A 228 8.47 -9.39 -3.92
N VAL A 229 8.65 -8.71 -2.79
CA VAL A 229 9.06 -7.28 -2.72
C VAL A 229 10.56 -7.05 -2.99
N ASP A 230 11.33 -8.08 -3.33
CA ASP A 230 12.74 -7.94 -3.72
C ASP A 230 12.93 -7.47 -5.18
N ASN A 231 11.86 -7.48 -5.98
CA ASN A 231 11.90 -7.06 -7.38
C ASN A 231 11.43 -5.60 -7.52
N VAL A 232 12.35 -4.65 -7.42
CA VAL A 232 12.04 -3.24 -7.73
C VAL A 232 11.78 -3.10 -9.23
N LEU A 233 10.53 -2.83 -9.60
CA LEU A 233 10.19 -2.46 -10.97
C LEU A 233 10.12 -0.93 -11.08
N LYS A 234 10.74 -0.38 -12.11
CA LYS A 234 10.85 1.06 -12.35
C LYS A 234 10.14 1.43 -13.64
N TYR A 235 9.11 2.27 -13.54
CA TYR A 235 8.36 2.80 -14.69
C TYR A 235 8.44 4.32 -14.74
N CYS A 236 8.85 4.90 -15.86
CA CYS A 236 8.94 6.37 -15.97
C CYS A 236 7.61 6.99 -16.42
N ARG A 237 7.16 8.07 -15.78
CA ARG A 237 6.11 8.96 -16.28
C ARG A 237 6.73 9.95 -17.27
N ALA A 238 6.12 10.11 -18.45
CA ALA A 238 6.55 11.08 -19.46
C ALA A 238 6.12 12.50 -19.10
#